data_AF-A0A9P9DB10-F1
#
_entry.id   AF-A0A9P9DB10-F1
#
_cell.length_a   1.000
_cell.length_b   1.000
_cell.length_c   1.000
_cell.angle_alpha   90.00
_cell.angle_beta   90.00
_cell.angle_gamma   90.00
#
_symmetry.space_group_name_H-M   'P 1'
#
loop_
_entity.id
_entity.type
_entity.pdbx_description
1 polymer ?
#
loop_
_entity_poly.entity_id
_entity_poly.type
_entity_poly.pdbx_seq_one_letter_code
_entity_poly.pdbx_strand_id
1 'polypeptide(L)'
;MAYQQVAWRAVGQKGFSFEAIDSLFGSAHNAMELLNREAWAKSWFVMFLAMYMWASPFVVIFTSATLDVIPGIIRNETTCPSVRTLNFFNEVKDSYNTPKKATNDIWTGRSLSFYNITHEGGNLNLNKSQPQLDIFEYWDQPSFTLETISSSVFSSGRAIQRENAPVDICGQDWDCSTTIHFVAPGYDCKELARGSDDSLNRFDNVIAPFDLDDLVPRGNFTYRAETTQGDYARPQIYPVKESGIPEMEPPFPQNLGALRTEPIIWIGYAAVDDMTRKHADNSNQPEWDKDYTPVIFACQHRETNYTVNLNYTGGYQTYNVTNRNYLTKIIDTTYAHNNSNDGTEDKTTATPDDHYIFPRSDYATYRRVAAYHSLGKKLRDLLSGTVKFPGPIAKGNIETSKLIDQRQSLAVPNLKDAVTHLYEDLLISLLSNPQLLVVSWAANSSELSGIGLGGEETRYACIRQRTGNFFVYQWQVLVAVYTASFFIACVGVAYGIFAMQRDGIINQREMTFSSIAVATRKVELDQRGDGETRIRCWPVEERRGSRLYEFRTEVHSSSD
;
A
#
# COMPACT_ATOMS: atom_id res chain seq x y z
N MET A 1 56.51 -7.22 -19.35
CA MET A 1 57.71 -6.61 -18.72
C MET A 1 58.28 -7.49 -17.61
N ALA A 2 57.64 -7.61 -16.44
CA ALA A 2 58.13 -8.47 -15.37
C ALA A 2 58.34 -9.93 -15.80
N TYR A 3 57.41 -10.50 -16.56
CA TYR A 3 57.52 -11.84 -17.13
C TYR A 3 58.83 -12.07 -17.92
N GLN A 4 59.21 -11.15 -18.82
CA GLN A 4 60.42 -11.28 -19.64
C GLN A 4 61.69 -11.23 -18.81
N GLN A 5 61.76 -10.31 -17.83
CA GLN A 5 62.93 -10.18 -16.95
C GLN A 5 63.13 -11.44 -16.09
N VAL A 6 62.04 -12.03 -15.60
CA VAL A 6 62.10 -13.24 -14.77
C VAL A 6 62.40 -14.49 -15.60
N ALA A 7 61.90 -14.56 -16.83
CA ALA A 7 62.24 -15.62 -17.79
C ALA A 7 63.75 -15.66 -18.08
N TRP A 8 64.36 -14.49 -18.34
CA TRP A 8 65.80 -14.38 -18.56
C TRP A 8 66.64 -14.82 -17.37
N ARG A 9 66.23 -14.43 -16.16
CA ARG A 9 66.89 -14.86 -14.93
C ARG A 9 66.80 -16.38 -14.74
N ALA A 10 65.63 -16.97 -15.03
CA ALA A 10 65.45 -18.40 -14.92
C ALA A 10 66.39 -19.17 -15.85
N VAL A 11 66.49 -18.77 -17.13
CA VAL A 11 67.40 -19.35 -18.13
C VAL A 11 68.86 -19.20 -17.72
N GLY A 12 69.24 -18.07 -17.12
CA GLY A 12 70.61 -17.85 -16.64
C GLY A 12 71.01 -18.68 -15.41
N GLN A 13 70.03 -19.19 -14.64
CA GLN A 13 70.29 -19.94 -13.40
C GLN A 13 70.09 -21.45 -13.52
N LYS A 14 69.30 -21.91 -14.49
CA LYS A 14 68.95 -23.33 -14.66
C LYS A 14 69.17 -23.75 -16.11
N GLY A 15 69.65 -24.98 -16.33
CA GLY A 15 69.77 -25.54 -17.68
C GLY A 15 68.42 -25.96 -18.24
N PHE A 16 68.01 -25.37 -19.38
CA PHE A 16 66.80 -25.71 -20.12
C PHE A 16 67.15 -26.42 -21.43
N SER A 17 66.26 -27.31 -21.91
CA SER A 17 66.28 -27.74 -23.31
C SER A 17 65.91 -26.58 -24.24
N PHE A 18 66.30 -26.66 -25.52
CA PHE A 18 65.99 -25.62 -26.50
C PHE A 18 64.48 -25.40 -26.66
N GLU A 19 63.71 -26.49 -26.69
CA GLU A 19 62.25 -26.47 -26.74
C GLU A 19 61.63 -25.83 -25.49
N ALA A 20 62.19 -26.08 -24.29
CA ALA A 20 61.70 -25.46 -23.06
C ALA A 20 62.01 -23.95 -22.98
N ILE A 21 63.09 -23.46 -23.61
CA ILE A 21 63.38 -22.02 -23.71
C ILE A 21 62.39 -21.35 -24.67
N ASP A 22 62.18 -21.95 -25.85
CA ASP A 22 61.23 -21.43 -26.84
C ASP A 22 59.82 -21.37 -26.26
N SER A 23 59.42 -22.41 -25.52
CA SER A 23 58.16 -22.49 -24.80
C SER A 23 58.04 -21.49 -23.64
N LEU A 24 59.13 -21.26 -22.90
CA LEU A 24 59.18 -20.32 -21.77
C LEU A 24 58.94 -18.88 -22.21
N PHE A 25 59.41 -18.47 -23.40
CA PHE A 25 59.18 -17.13 -23.94
C PHE A 25 57.96 -17.06 -24.86
N GLY A 26 57.63 -18.15 -25.54
CA GLY A 26 56.45 -18.30 -26.40
C GLY A 26 55.14 -18.34 -25.62
N SER A 27 55.14 -18.76 -24.35
CA SER A 27 53.93 -18.90 -23.52
C SER A 27 53.13 -17.60 -23.30
N ALA A 28 53.73 -16.43 -23.49
CA ALA A 28 53.01 -15.14 -23.48
C ALA A 28 52.19 -14.87 -24.75
N HIS A 29 52.52 -15.53 -25.87
CA HIS A 29 51.93 -15.27 -27.18
C HIS A 29 51.23 -16.49 -27.77
N ASN A 30 51.61 -17.70 -27.36
CA ASN A 30 51.01 -18.96 -27.77
C ASN A 30 50.60 -19.76 -26.53
N ALA A 31 49.30 -19.96 -26.36
CA ALA A 31 48.76 -20.68 -25.21
C ALA A 31 49.16 -22.17 -25.18
N MET A 32 49.51 -22.78 -26.32
CA MET A 32 49.96 -24.18 -26.36
C MET A 32 51.32 -24.37 -25.70
N GLU A 33 52.17 -23.34 -25.69
CA GLU A 33 53.46 -23.36 -25.01
C GLU A 33 53.32 -23.35 -23.47
N LEU A 34 52.14 -23.00 -22.93
CA LEU A 34 51.87 -23.16 -21.49
C LEU A 34 51.84 -24.62 -21.03
N LEU A 35 51.69 -25.60 -21.95
CA LEU A 35 51.57 -27.02 -21.60
C LEU A 35 52.92 -27.73 -21.43
N ASN A 36 54.04 -27.03 -21.65
CA ASN A 36 55.36 -27.64 -21.52
C ASN A 36 55.70 -27.96 -20.05
N ARG A 37 55.80 -29.25 -19.74
CA ARG A 37 56.07 -29.75 -18.38
C ARG A 37 57.45 -29.36 -17.86
N GLU A 38 58.45 -29.25 -18.74
CA GLU A 38 59.80 -28.87 -18.34
C GLU A 38 59.86 -27.39 -17.90
N ALA A 39 59.15 -26.52 -18.62
CA ALA A 39 59.04 -25.10 -18.29
C ALA A 39 58.33 -24.88 -16.94
N TRP A 40 57.28 -25.64 -16.63
CA TRP A 40 56.62 -25.62 -15.32
C TRP A 40 57.52 -26.11 -14.19
N ALA A 41 58.19 -27.26 -14.38
CA ALA A 41 59.03 -27.85 -13.34
C ALA A 41 60.23 -26.93 -12.98
N LYS A 42 60.82 -26.27 -13.98
CA LYS A 42 62.02 -25.45 -13.79
C LYS A 42 61.71 -23.96 -13.54
N SER A 43 60.61 -23.43 -14.07
CA SER A 43 60.25 -21.99 -14.04
C SER A 43 58.78 -21.73 -13.73
N TRP A 44 58.23 -22.42 -12.73
CA TRP A 44 56.80 -22.33 -12.36
C TRP A 44 56.26 -20.89 -12.21
N PHE A 45 57.04 -19.96 -11.66
CA PHE A 45 56.62 -18.57 -11.45
C PHE A 45 56.47 -17.77 -12.77
N VAL A 46 57.36 -18.01 -13.74
CA VAL A 46 57.28 -17.38 -15.07
C VAL A 46 56.05 -17.88 -15.82
N MET A 47 55.81 -19.19 -15.75
CA MET A 47 54.63 -19.83 -16.35
C MET A 47 53.33 -19.35 -15.69
N PHE A 48 53.33 -19.12 -14.38
CA PHE A 48 52.20 -18.53 -13.65
C PHE A 48 51.90 -17.10 -14.10
N LEU A 49 52.93 -16.26 -14.30
CA LEU A 49 52.75 -14.91 -14.84
C LEU A 49 52.22 -14.91 -16.28
N ALA A 50 52.66 -15.86 -17.13
CA ALA A 50 52.08 -16.06 -18.46
C ALA A 50 50.60 -16.45 -18.39
N MET A 51 50.26 -17.43 -17.55
CA MET A 51 48.86 -17.84 -17.32
C MET A 51 47.99 -16.66 -16.87
N TYR A 52 48.50 -15.78 -16.00
CA TYR A 52 47.76 -14.59 -15.56
C TYR A 52 47.52 -13.59 -16.70
N MET A 53 48.47 -13.41 -17.63
CA MET A 53 48.25 -12.57 -18.82
C MET A 53 47.08 -13.08 -19.67
N TRP A 54 46.97 -14.41 -19.82
CA TRP A 54 45.83 -15.05 -20.48
C TRP A 54 44.54 -15.04 -19.65
N ALA A 55 44.64 -14.99 -18.31
CA ALA A 55 43.50 -14.87 -17.41
C ALA A 55 42.94 -13.42 -17.30
N SER A 56 43.70 -12.42 -17.74
CA SER A 56 43.31 -11.00 -17.62
C SER A 56 41.97 -10.63 -18.27
N PRO A 57 41.57 -11.18 -19.45
CA PRO A 57 40.26 -10.90 -20.01
C PRO A 57 39.13 -11.45 -19.15
N PHE A 58 39.34 -12.57 -18.45
CA PHE A 58 38.35 -13.15 -17.54
C PHE A 58 38.11 -12.26 -16.33
N VAL A 59 39.14 -11.58 -15.81
CA VAL A 59 38.99 -10.61 -14.71
C VAL A 59 37.99 -9.52 -15.09
N VAL A 60 38.11 -8.97 -16.30
CA VAL A 60 37.18 -7.94 -16.81
C VAL A 60 35.78 -8.51 -16.96
N ILE A 61 35.62 -9.69 -17.55
CA ILE A 61 34.31 -10.33 -17.73
C ILE A 61 33.63 -10.62 -16.38
N PHE A 62 34.35 -11.20 -15.42
CA PHE A 62 33.80 -11.52 -14.11
C PHE A 62 33.41 -10.27 -13.33
N THR A 63 34.20 -9.18 -13.40
CA THR A 63 33.79 -7.90 -12.77
C THR A 63 32.52 -7.34 -13.39
N SER A 64 32.33 -7.50 -14.70
CA SER A 64 31.14 -7.03 -15.42
C SER A 64 29.89 -7.83 -15.03
N ALA A 65 30.06 -9.12 -14.74
CA ALA A 65 29.00 -10.03 -14.30
C ALA A 65 28.57 -9.85 -12.84
N THR A 66 29.19 -8.94 -12.06
CA THR A 66 28.80 -8.68 -10.65
C THR A 66 27.62 -7.72 -10.50
N LEU A 67 27.09 -7.21 -11.62
CA LEU A 67 25.96 -6.30 -11.66
C LEU A 67 24.66 -7.10 -11.84
N ASP A 68 23.88 -7.21 -10.78
CA ASP A 68 22.56 -7.83 -10.83
C ASP A 68 21.47 -6.77 -10.93
N VAL A 69 20.45 -7.04 -11.74
CA VAL A 69 19.22 -6.26 -11.80
C VAL A 69 18.18 -6.97 -10.95
N ILE A 70 17.90 -6.43 -9.78
CA ILE A 70 16.94 -7.01 -8.84
C ILE A 70 15.69 -6.13 -8.83
N PRO A 71 14.49 -6.68 -9.10
CA PRO A 71 13.26 -5.96 -8.88
C PRO A 71 13.13 -5.67 -7.39
N GLY A 72 12.94 -4.41 -7.02
CA GLY A 72 12.83 -4.00 -5.63
C GLY A 72 11.75 -2.95 -5.43
N ILE A 73 11.58 -2.56 -4.17
CA ILE A 73 10.66 -1.51 -3.75
C ILE A 73 11.46 -0.51 -2.93
N ILE A 74 11.56 0.73 -3.40
CA ILE A 74 12.03 1.83 -2.55
C ILE A 74 10.86 2.31 -1.72
N ARG A 75 11.05 2.45 -0.42
CA ARG A 75 10.09 3.03 0.52
C ARG A 75 10.68 4.29 1.12
N ASN A 76 9.96 5.39 0.95
CA ASN A 76 10.33 6.69 1.48
C ASN A 76 9.24 7.16 2.44
N GLU A 77 9.61 7.37 3.70
CA GLU A 77 8.79 8.10 4.65
C GLU A 77 8.84 9.59 4.29
N THR A 78 7.69 10.16 3.98
CA THR A 78 7.57 11.51 3.43
C THR A 78 6.21 12.09 3.81
N THR A 79 5.92 13.30 3.35
CA THR A 79 4.58 13.87 3.40
C THR A 79 3.95 13.88 2.01
N CYS A 80 2.66 13.61 1.92
CA CYS A 80 1.86 13.66 0.71
C CYS A 80 0.87 14.83 0.80
N PRO A 81 0.66 15.60 -0.29
CA PRO A 81 -0.39 16.60 -0.33
C PRO A 81 -1.76 15.95 -0.47
N SER A 82 -2.82 16.74 -0.35
CA SER A 82 -4.20 16.36 -0.72
C SER A 82 -4.83 15.18 0.05
N VAL A 83 -4.22 14.73 1.16
CA VAL A 83 -4.81 13.69 2.02
C VAL A 83 -6.02 14.27 2.75
N ARG A 84 -7.16 13.57 2.67
CA ARG A 84 -8.43 14.00 3.26
C ARG A 84 -8.84 13.07 4.39
N THR A 85 -9.56 13.62 5.35
CA THR A 85 -10.16 12.89 6.48
C THR A 85 -11.61 13.34 6.67
N LEU A 86 -12.32 12.66 7.57
CA LEU A 86 -13.70 12.99 7.91
C LEU A 86 -13.76 13.82 9.20
N ASN A 87 -14.61 14.85 9.20
CA ASN A 87 -14.95 15.62 10.39
C ASN A 87 -16.41 16.07 10.32
N PHE A 88 -17.26 15.44 11.13
CA PHE A 88 -18.69 15.72 11.16
C PHE A 88 -19.07 17.00 11.89
N PHE A 89 -18.16 17.62 12.65
CA PHE A 89 -18.40 18.96 13.21
C PHE A 89 -18.55 20.02 12.11
N ASN A 90 -18.08 19.74 10.89
CA ASN A 90 -18.25 20.63 9.77
C ASN A 90 -19.70 20.74 9.27
N GLU A 91 -20.60 19.83 9.67
CA GLU A 91 -22.05 19.92 9.43
C GLU A 91 -22.73 21.02 10.25
N VAL A 92 -22.08 21.49 11.32
CA VAL A 92 -22.59 22.56 12.18
C VAL A 92 -22.60 23.87 11.41
N LYS A 93 -23.79 24.47 11.34
CA LYS A 93 -24.14 25.75 10.71
C LYS A 93 -25.27 26.41 11.49
N ASP A 94 -25.41 27.73 11.37
CA ASP A 94 -26.54 28.47 11.96
C ASP A 94 -27.89 28.11 11.30
N SER A 95 -27.85 27.81 10.00
CA SER A 95 -28.98 27.34 9.19
C SER A 95 -28.48 26.38 8.11
N TYR A 96 -29.35 25.49 7.62
CA TYR A 96 -29.04 24.65 6.45
C TYR A 96 -28.71 25.50 5.21
N ASN A 97 -29.29 26.71 5.11
CA ASN A 97 -29.10 27.63 4.00
C ASN A 97 -27.83 28.50 4.14
N THR A 98 -27.18 28.50 5.32
CA THR A 98 -25.94 29.26 5.51
C THR A 98 -24.84 28.66 4.61
N PRO A 99 -24.24 29.46 3.70
CA PRO A 99 -23.17 28.96 2.85
C PRO A 99 -21.93 28.69 3.69
N LYS A 100 -21.38 27.49 3.56
CA LYS A 100 -20.10 27.09 4.15
C LYS A 100 -19.29 26.44 3.05
N LYS A 101 -18.07 26.91 2.81
CA LYS A 101 -17.24 26.48 1.68
C LYS A 101 -15.78 26.40 2.08
N ALA A 102 -15.01 25.59 1.36
CA ALA A 102 -13.57 25.54 1.52
C ALA A 102 -12.91 26.83 1.06
N THR A 103 -11.72 27.09 1.60
CA THR A 103 -10.90 28.25 1.22
C THR A 103 -10.62 28.20 -0.28
N ASN A 104 -10.86 29.31 -0.99
CA ASN A 104 -10.71 29.44 -2.44
C ASN A 104 -11.64 28.58 -3.31
N ASP A 105 -12.67 27.95 -2.73
CA ASP A 105 -13.68 27.23 -3.50
C ASP A 105 -14.83 28.16 -3.97
N ILE A 106 -15.37 27.84 -5.13
CA ILE A 106 -16.53 28.54 -5.72
C ILE A 106 -17.82 27.93 -5.18
N TRP A 107 -17.84 26.61 -4.98
CA TRP A 107 -19.04 25.88 -4.61
C TRP A 107 -19.23 25.82 -3.10
N THR A 108 -20.49 25.88 -2.66
CA THR A 108 -20.86 25.64 -1.26
C THR A 108 -20.80 24.15 -0.95
N GLY A 109 -20.30 23.83 0.24
CA GLY A 109 -20.27 22.46 0.71
C GLY A 109 -21.67 21.89 0.92
N ARG A 110 -21.83 20.61 0.59
CA ARG A 110 -23.09 19.87 0.63
C ARG A 110 -23.25 19.13 1.95
N SER A 111 -24.42 19.26 2.57
CA SER A 111 -24.76 18.53 3.80
C SER A 111 -25.17 17.09 3.48
N LEU A 112 -24.95 16.18 4.42
CA LEU A 112 -25.44 14.80 4.35
C LEU A 112 -26.97 14.69 4.51
N SER A 113 -27.64 15.75 4.98
CA SER A 113 -29.08 15.75 5.31
C SER A 113 -29.83 16.92 4.68
N PHE A 114 -31.12 16.71 4.43
CA PHE A 114 -32.10 17.76 4.13
C PHE A 114 -32.90 18.13 5.37
N TYR A 115 -33.41 19.36 5.37
CA TYR A 115 -34.07 19.97 6.51
C TYR A 115 -35.35 20.67 6.06
N ASN A 116 -36.39 20.57 6.89
CA ASN A 116 -37.61 21.35 6.79
C ASN A 116 -37.53 22.57 7.70
N ILE A 117 -38.37 23.55 7.43
CA ILE A 117 -38.47 24.81 8.19
C ILE A 117 -39.86 24.97 8.77
N THR A 118 -39.99 25.59 9.94
CA THR A 118 -41.31 25.94 10.49
C THR A 118 -41.83 27.30 10.03
N HIS A 119 -40.97 28.15 9.49
CA HIS A 119 -41.32 29.45 8.95
C HIS A 119 -40.39 29.82 7.79
N GLU A 120 -40.88 30.62 6.83
CA GLU A 120 -40.07 31.15 5.73
C GLU A 120 -38.78 31.80 6.26
N GLY A 121 -37.64 31.49 5.65
CA GLY A 121 -36.31 31.95 6.07
C GLY A 121 -35.68 31.13 7.20
N GLY A 122 -36.41 30.19 7.81
CA GLY A 122 -35.88 29.26 8.81
C GLY A 122 -35.10 29.94 9.93
N ASN A 123 -33.96 29.36 10.30
CA ASN A 123 -33.10 29.89 11.36
C ASN A 123 -32.48 31.25 11.03
N LEU A 124 -32.57 31.75 9.79
CA LEU A 124 -32.07 33.06 9.38
C LEU A 124 -33.16 34.14 9.40
N ASN A 125 -34.39 33.80 9.78
CA ASN A 125 -35.47 34.78 9.83
C ASN A 125 -35.19 35.85 10.91
N LEU A 126 -35.39 37.13 10.57
CA LEU A 126 -35.18 38.27 11.47
C LEU A 126 -36.07 38.20 12.73
N ASN A 127 -37.23 37.57 12.62
CA ASN A 127 -38.18 37.38 13.70
C ASN A 127 -37.93 36.09 14.49
N LYS A 128 -36.82 35.36 14.30
CA LYS A 128 -36.51 34.15 15.09
C LYS A 128 -36.50 34.39 16.60
N SER A 129 -36.11 35.60 17.02
CA SER A 129 -36.10 35.98 18.44
C SER A 129 -37.50 36.13 19.05
N GLN A 130 -38.56 36.09 18.22
CA GLN A 130 -39.95 36.18 18.64
C GLN A 130 -40.47 34.79 19.04
N PRO A 131 -40.66 34.51 20.34
CA PRO A 131 -41.04 33.16 20.80
C PRO A 131 -42.39 32.70 20.25
N GLN A 132 -43.31 33.64 19.95
CA GLN A 132 -44.63 33.35 19.40
C GLN A 132 -44.62 32.72 18.00
N LEU A 133 -43.51 32.85 17.25
CA LEU A 133 -43.40 32.28 15.91
C LEU A 133 -42.78 30.88 15.88
N ASP A 134 -42.19 30.42 17.01
CA ASP A 134 -41.53 29.11 17.17
C ASP A 134 -40.72 28.69 15.92
N ILE A 135 -39.79 29.56 15.50
CA ILE A 135 -39.03 29.40 14.26
C ILE A 135 -37.81 28.51 14.47
N PHE A 136 -37.77 27.37 13.79
CA PHE A 136 -36.63 26.46 13.77
C PHE A 136 -36.58 25.60 12.50
N GLU A 137 -35.46 24.90 12.35
CA GLU A 137 -35.19 23.95 11.28
C GLU A 137 -35.05 22.54 11.86
N TYR A 138 -35.62 21.54 11.19
CA TYR A 138 -35.59 20.16 11.65
C TYR A 138 -35.31 19.21 10.49
N TRP A 139 -34.89 17.98 10.82
CA TRP A 139 -34.41 17.01 9.82
C TRP A 139 -35.59 16.49 8.98
N ASP A 140 -35.38 16.29 7.68
CA ASP A 140 -36.40 15.70 6.79
C ASP A 140 -35.99 14.31 6.31
N GLN A 141 -34.83 14.22 5.66
CA GLN A 141 -34.35 13.01 5.02
C GLN A 141 -32.85 13.10 4.71
N PRO A 142 -32.18 11.98 4.36
CA PRO A 142 -30.82 12.01 3.83
C PRO A 142 -30.73 12.80 2.51
N SER A 143 -29.60 13.45 2.27
CA SER A 143 -29.37 14.22 1.03
C SER A 143 -29.29 13.33 -0.21
N PHE A 144 -29.60 13.88 -1.39
CA PHE A 144 -29.45 13.16 -2.65
C PHE A 144 -27.99 12.78 -2.95
N THR A 145 -27.02 13.57 -2.49
CA THR A 145 -25.60 13.24 -2.65
C THR A 145 -25.23 12.01 -1.83
N LEU A 146 -25.73 11.90 -0.60
CA LEU A 146 -25.55 10.69 0.21
C LEU A 146 -26.31 9.50 -0.39
N GLU A 147 -27.51 9.70 -0.94
CA GLU A 147 -28.26 8.65 -1.65
C GLU A 147 -27.44 8.04 -2.79
N THR A 148 -26.84 8.86 -3.66
CA THR A 148 -26.03 8.37 -4.78
C THR A 148 -24.81 7.58 -4.32
N ILE A 149 -24.10 8.07 -3.30
CA ILE A 149 -22.92 7.39 -2.75
C ILE A 149 -23.34 6.06 -2.12
N SER A 150 -24.33 6.06 -1.23
CA SER A 150 -24.78 4.87 -0.51
C SER A 150 -25.33 3.79 -1.44
N SER A 151 -26.20 4.13 -2.38
CA SER A 151 -26.70 3.19 -3.38
C SER A 151 -25.57 2.53 -4.20
N SER A 152 -24.54 3.30 -4.54
CA SER A 152 -23.37 2.81 -5.29
C SER A 152 -22.50 1.87 -4.44
N VAL A 153 -22.29 2.19 -3.16
CA VAL A 153 -21.56 1.34 -2.21
C VAL A 153 -22.31 0.04 -1.96
N PHE A 154 -23.61 0.11 -1.66
CA PHE A 154 -24.41 -1.05 -1.32
C PHE A 154 -24.53 -2.05 -2.47
N SER A 155 -24.66 -1.55 -3.70
CA SER A 155 -24.74 -2.39 -4.90
C SER A 155 -23.39 -3.02 -5.27
N SER A 156 -22.29 -2.29 -5.08
CA SER A 156 -20.94 -2.77 -5.42
C SER A 156 -20.33 -3.64 -4.31
N GLY A 157 -20.73 -3.44 -3.05
CA GLY A 157 -20.15 -4.07 -1.87
C GLY A 157 -18.70 -3.62 -1.59
N ARG A 158 -18.31 -2.42 -2.04
CA ARG A 158 -16.96 -1.88 -1.90
C ARG A 158 -16.98 -0.35 -1.76
N ALA A 159 -15.97 0.21 -1.10
CA ALA A 159 -15.77 1.65 -1.07
C ALA A 159 -15.49 2.26 -2.46
N ILE A 160 -16.01 3.47 -2.66
CA ILE A 160 -15.85 4.28 -3.86
C ILE A 160 -14.68 5.24 -3.66
N GLN A 161 -13.78 5.29 -4.63
CA GLN A 161 -12.67 6.24 -4.64
C GLN A 161 -12.98 7.46 -5.51
N ARG A 162 -12.31 8.58 -5.21
CA ARG A 162 -12.25 9.73 -6.12
C ARG A 162 -11.29 9.40 -7.27
N GLU A 163 -11.70 9.70 -8.50
CA GLU A 163 -10.99 9.32 -9.74
C GLU A 163 -9.48 9.66 -9.72
N ASN A 164 -9.11 10.89 -9.37
CA ASN A 164 -7.72 11.34 -9.35
C ASN A 164 -7.03 11.26 -7.97
N ALA A 165 -7.64 10.61 -6.97
CA ALA A 165 -7.05 10.55 -5.63
C ALA A 165 -5.62 9.97 -5.58
N PRO A 166 -5.29 8.84 -6.23
CA PRO A 166 -3.94 8.28 -6.19
C PRO A 166 -2.90 9.25 -6.76
N VAL A 167 -3.21 9.91 -7.87
CA VAL A 167 -2.29 10.85 -8.54
C VAL A 167 -2.13 12.13 -7.72
N ASP A 168 -3.23 12.68 -7.21
CA ASP A 168 -3.22 13.92 -6.40
C ASP A 168 -2.46 13.76 -5.08
N ILE A 169 -2.49 12.56 -4.50
CA ILE A 169 -1.89 12.27 -3.18
C ILE A 169 -0.47 11.72 -3.34
N CYS A 170 -0.31 10.65 -4.12
CA CYS A 170 0.98 9.96 -4.23
C CYS A 170 1.89 10.58 -5.29
N GLY A 171 1.36 11.33 -6.24
CA GLY A 171 2.06 11.78 -7.45
C GLY A 171 2.13 10.70 -8.53
N GLN A 172 2.43 11.13 -9.75
CA GLN A 172 2.50 10.22 -10.92
C GLN A 172 3.60 9.16 -10.75
N ASP A 173 3.29 7.90 -11.05
CA ASP A 173 4.17 6.73 -10.96
C ASP A 173 4.66 6.36 -9.54
N TRP A 174 3.93 6.80 -8.53
CA TRP A 174 4.18 6.43 -7.13
C TRP A 174 2.93 5.80 -6.52
N ASP A 175 3.15 4.70 -5.82
CA ASP A 175 2.18 4.17 -4.87
C ASP A 175 2.43 4.83 -3.52
N CYS A 176 1.41 4.93 -2.69
CA CYS A 176 1.59 5.45 -1.34
C CYS A 176 0.61 4.85 -0.34
N SER A 177 0.97 4.92 0.94
CA SER A 177 0.10 4.57 2.04
C SER A 177 0.08 5.67 3.08
N THR A 178 -1.07 5.90 3.70
CA THR A 178 -1.23 6.90 4.75
C THR A 178 -2.26 6.45 5.76
N THR A 179 -2.08 6.82 7.02
CA THR A 179 -3.01 6.47 8.09
C THR A 179 -3.77 7.72 8.53
N ILE A 180 -5.08 7.69 8.38
CA ILE A 180 -5.98 8.78 8.80
C ILE A 180 -6.73 8.40 10.08
N HIS A 181 -7.03 9.42 10.87
CA HIS A 181 -7.81 9.30 12.10
C HIS A 181 -9.02 10.23 12.00
N PHE A 182 -10.18 9.73 12.41
CA PHE A 182 -11.41 10.53 12.47
C PHE A 182 -12.43 9.93 13.42
N VAL A 183 -13.33 10.78 13.90
CA VAL A 183 -14.50 10.38 14.69
C VAL A 183 -15.73 10.40 13.79
N ALA A 184 -16.41 9.27 13.71
CA ALA A 184 -17.54 9.02 12.82
C ALA A 184 -18.55 8.10 13.52
N PRO A 185 -19.78 7.99 13.00
CA PRO A 185 -20.70 6.98 13.50
C PRO A 185 -20.17 5.57 13.18
N GLY A 186 -20.57 4.59 13.96
CA GLY A 186 -20.21 3.18 13.78
C GLY A 186 -21.23 2.26 14.43
N TYR A 187 -21.34 1.05 13.92
CA TYR A 187 -22.19 0.02 14.51
C TYR A 187 -21.34 -0.92 15.37
N ASP A 188 -21.65 -0.98 16.67
CA ASP A 188 -21.10 -1.97 17.60
C ASP A 188 -22.05 -3.17 17.61
N CYS A 189 -21.64 -4.24 16.93
CA CYS A 189 -22.45 -5.44 16.72
C CYS A 189 -22.05 -6.57 17.67
N LYS A 190 -23.04 -7.21 18.30
CA LYS A 190 -22.84 -8.37 19.18
C LYS A 190 -23.76 -9.52 18.77
N GLU A 191 -23.16 -10.71 18.69
CA GLU A 191 -23.91 -11.97 18.54
C GLU A 191 -24.61 -12.27 19.86
N LEU A 192 -25.90 -12.63 19.78
CA LEU A 192 -26.76 -12.84 20.94
C LEU A 192 -27.10 -14.31 21.16
N ALA A 193 -27.20 -15.07 20.07
CA ALA A 193 -27.43 -16.51 20.13
C ALA A 193 -26.99 -17.18 18.82
N ARG A 194 -26.54 -18.44 18.93
CA ARG A 194 -26.16 -19.27 17.79
C ARG A 194 -26.56 -20.73 18.00
N GLY A 195 -27.35 -21.25 17.08
CA GLY A 195 -27.89 -22.60 17.12
C GLY A 195 -29.27 -22.65 17.78
N SER A 196 -30.06 -23.63 17.39
CA SER A 196 -31.50 -23.66 17.72
C SER A 196 -31.78 -23.84 19.23
N ASP A 197 -30.86 -24.45 19.98
CA ASP A 197 -31.04 -24.72 21.43
C ASP A 197 -30.44 -23.65 22.34
N ASP A 198 -29.86 -22.59 21.75
CA ASP A 198 -29.24 -21.51 22.52
C ASP A 198 -30.28 -20.55 23.10
N SER A 199 -30.00 -20.00 24.29
CA SER A 199 -30.89 -19.03 24.92
C SER A 199 -30.57 -17.62 24.43
N LEU A 200 -31.59 -16.88 23.99
CA LEU A 200 -31.41 -15.53 23.49
C LEU A 200 -30.95 -14.57 24.59
N ASN A 201 -29.73 -14.03 24.45
CA ASN A 201 -29.22 -12.99 25.32
C ASN A 201 -29.89 -11.63 25.04
N ARG A 202 -30.04 -10.82 26.08
CA ARG A 202 -30.49 -9.42 25.94
C ARG A 202 -29.36 -8.56 25.40
N PHE A 203 -29.70 -7.62 24.51
CA PHE A 203 -28.77 -6.60 24.06
C PHE A 203 -29.08 -5.28 24.76
N ASP A 204 -28.18 -4.84 25.63
CA ASP A 204 -28.34 -3.60 26.41
C ASP A 204 -29.68 -3.53 27.17
N ASN A 205 -30.08 -4.64 27.79
CA ASN A 205 -31.37 -4.86 28.47
C ASN A 205 -32.62 -4.83 27.58
N VAL A 206 -32.48 -4.69 26.26
CA VAL A 206 -33.56 -4.80 25.28
C VAL A 206 -33.67 -6.24 24.79
N ILE A 207 -34.92 -6.71 24.63
CA ILE A 207 -35.24 -8.05 24.12
C ILE A 207 -35.34 -7.97 22.60
N ALA A 208 -34.82 -8.97 21.88
CA ALA A 208 -34.94 -9.01 20.43
C ALA A 208 -36.41 -9.08 20.00
N PRO A 209 -36.77 -8.50 18.85
CA PRO A 209 -38.15 -8.49 18.37
C PRO A 209 -38.63 -9.82 17.75
N PHE A 210 -37.75 -10.82 17.69
CA PHE A 210 -38.02 -12.16 17.17
C PHE A 210 -37.07 -13.18 17.78
N ASP A 211 -37.45 -14.46 17.74
CA ASP A 211 -36.72 -15.57 18.34
C ASP A 211 -36.03 -16.46 17.30
N LEU A 212 -35.14 -17.35 17.75
CA LEU A 212 -34.46 -18.33 16.88
C LEU A 212 -35.45 -19.29 16.19
N ASP A 213 -36.62 -19.53 16.79
CA ASP A 213 -37.66 -20.38 16.24
C ASP A 213 -38.32 -19.79 14.98
N ASP A 214 -38.17 -18.49 14.73
CA ASP A 214 -38.58 -17.89 13.46
C ASP A 214 -37.64 -18.28 12.30
N LEU A 215 -36.40 -18.64 12.61
CA LEU A 215 -35.37 -18.95 11.61
C LEU A 215 -35.36 -20.45 11.26
N VAL A 216 -34.97 -20.73 10.02
CA VAL A 216 -34.65 -22.10 9.57
C VAL A 216 -33.54 -22.68 10.47
N PRO A 217 -33.67 -23.93 10.95
CA PRO A 217 -34.56 -24.99 10.43
C PRO A 217 -35.98 -25.09 11.03
N ARG A 218 -36.27 -24.47 12.18
CA ARG A 218 -37.59 -24.59 12.84
C ARG A 218 -38.65 -23.71 12.19
N GLY A 219 -38.27 -22.49 11.84
CA GLY A 219 -39.10 -21.52 11.16
C GLY A 219 -38.94 -21.57 9.65
N ASN A 220 -39.30 -20.47 8.99
CA ASN A 220 -39.25 -20.35 7.53
C ASN A 220 -38.37 -19.21 7.02
N PHE A 221 -37.81 -18.39 7.92
CA PHE A 221 -36.95 -17.28 7.54
C PHE A 221 -35.49 -17.74 7.43
N THR A 222 -34.85 -17.48 6.30
CA THR A 222 -33.38 -17.57 6.16
C THR A 222 -32.70 -16.26 6.52
N TYR A 223 -33.43 -15.16 6.40
CA TYR A 223 -33.02 -13.82 6.84
C TYR A 223 -34.24 -13.06 7.33
N ARG A 224 -34.13 -12.40 8.46
CA ARG A 224 -35.13 -11.49 9.00
C ARG A 224 -34.43 -10.36 9.72
N ALA A 225 -34.76 -9.13 9.36
CA ALA A 225 -34.22 -7.96 10.01
C ALA A 225 -35.33 -7.02 10.48
N GLU A 226 -35.13 -6.47 11.67
CA GLU A 226 -35.92 -5.37 12.20
C GLU A 226 -34.97 -4.22 12.52
N THR A 227 -35.08 -3.14 11.75
CA THR A 227 -34.08 -2.06 11.73
C THR A 227 -34.69 -0.68 11.95
N THR A 228 -36.00 -0.57 12.10
CA THR A 228 -36.71 0.72 12.10
C THR A 228 -37.53 0.99 13.35
N GLN A 229 -37.38 0.16 14.39
CA GLN A 229 -38.07 0.38 15.67
C GLN A 229 -37.66 1.70 16.32
N GLY A 230 -38.64 2.57 16.52
CA GLY A 230 -38.43 3.92 17.03
C GLY A 230 -37.63 4.83 16.10
N ASP A 231 -37.64 4.57 14.78
CA ASP A 231 -37.03 5.48 13.81
C ASP A 231 -37.86 6.76 13.68
N TYR A 232 -37.20 7.83 13.27
CA TYR A 232 -37.83 9.11 13.03
C TYR A 232 -38.91 9.02 11.94
N ALA A 233 -40.14 9.46 12.24
CA ALA A 233 -41.22 9.45 11.28
C ALA A 233 -41.08 10.56 10.22
N ARG A 234 -41.39 10.24 8.96
CA ARG A 234 -41.43 11.22 7.87
C ARG A 234 -42.78 11.15 7.14
N PRO A 235 -43.56 12.24 7.07
CA PRO A 235 -43.31 13.54 7.69
C PRO A 235 -43.47 13.48 9.23
N GLN A 236 -42.91 14.44 9.96
CA GLN A 236 -43.14 14.58 11.42
C GLN A 236 -44.48 15.24 11.76
N ILE A 237 -45.05 15.99 10.82
CA ILE A 237 -46.30 16.71 11.00
C ILE A 237 -47.01 16.86 9.66
N TYR A 238 -48.33 16.88 9.70
CA TYR A 238 -49.18 17.01 8.52
C TYR A 238 -50.45 17.80 8.86
N PRO A 239 -51.00 18.64 7.97
CA PRO A 239 -50.48 18.99 6.63
C PRO A 239 -49.33 20.02 6.67
N VAL A 240 -48.53 20.03 5.58
CA VAL A 240 -47.39 20.92 5.37
C VAL A 240 -47.47 21.61 4.01
N LYS A 241 -46.99 22.86 3.94
CA LYS A 241 -46.78 23.65 2.72
C LYS A 241 -45.43 23.32 2.08
N GLU A 242 -45.07 24.08 1.06
CA GLU A 242 -43.74 24.02 0.43
C GLU A 242 -42.61 24.15 1.47
N SER A 243 -41.50 23.46 1.25
CA SER A 243 -40.36 23.38 2.18
C SER A 243 -40.68 22.79 3.57
N GLY A 244 -41.78 22.04 3.70
CA GLY A 244 -42.14 21.33 4.93
C GLY A 244 -42.66 22.23 6.05
N ILE A 245 -43.14 23.44 5.71
CA ILE A 245 -43.71 24.39 6.67
C ILE A 245 -45.06 23.86 7.18
N PRO A 246 -45.24 23.63 8.49
CA PRO A 246 -46.54 23.18 9.01
C PRO A 246 -47.66 24.17 8.69
N GLU A 247 -48.85 23.67 8.35
CA GLU A 247 -50.02 24.54 8.12
C GLU A 247 -50.66 25.04 9.41
N MET A 248 -50.41 24.36 10.54
CA MET A 248 -50.91 24.79 11.84
C MET A 248 -50.21 26.07 12.33
N GLU A 249 -50.90 26.85 13.15
CA GLU A 249 -50.30 28.02 13.80
C GLU A 249 -49.49 27.59 15.04
N PRO A 250 -48.38 28.29 15.34
CA PRO A 250 -47.57 28.04 16.54
C PRO A 250 -48.36 28.31 17.84
N PRO A 251 -47.99 27.67 18.97
CA PRO A 251 -46.80 26.87 19.18
C PRO A 251 -46.90 25.46 18.58
N PHE A 252 -45.80 24.99 18.00
CA PHE A 252 -45.73 23.63 17.45
C PHE A 252 -45.53 22.61 18.57
N PRO A 253 -45.83 21.31 18.33
CA PRO A 253 -45.54 20.24 19.27
C PRO A 253 -44.09 20.31 19.81
N GLN A 254 -43.93 20.06 21.11
CA GLN A 254 -42.64 20.16 21.79
C GLN A 254 -41.59 19.25 21.14
N ASN A 255 -42.00 18.03 20.77
CA ASN A 255 -41.13 17.03 20.16
C ASN A 255 -41.10 17.09 18.63
N LEU A 256 -41.64 18.15 18.00
CA LEU A 256 -41.58 18.32 16.55
C LEU A 256 -40.11 18.36 16.10
N GLY A 257 -39.72 17.38 15.28
CA GLY A 257 -38.37 17.28 14.75
C GLY A 257 -37.32 16.83 15.75
N ALA A 258 -37.70 16.35 16.94
CA ALA A 258 -36.74 15.81 17.90
C ALA A 258 -36.24 14.43 17.46
N LEU A 259 -34.93 14.21 17.52
CA LEU A 259 -34.36 12.86 17.37
C LEU A 259 -34.44 12.17 18.73
N ARG A 260 -35.38 11.24 18.88
CA ARG A 260 -35.72 10.58 20.16
C ARG A 260 -34.91 9.30 20.40
N THR A 261 -34.60 8.57 19.34
CA THR A 261 -33.94 7.26 19.37
C THR A 261 -33.10 7.06 18.11
N GLU A 262 -32.00 6.32 18.25
CA GLU A 262 -31.34 5.67 17.12
C GLU A 262 -31.71 4.17 17.13
N PRO A 263 -32.43 3.68 16.11
CA PRO A 263 -32.87 2.30 16.07
C PRO A 263 -31.73 1.28 16.15
N ILE A 264 -31.94 0.23 16.94
CA ILE A 264 -31.08 -0.94 17.00
C ILE A 264 -31.33 -1.78 15.75
N ILE A 265 -30.27 -2.22 15.10
CA ILE A 265 -30.37 -3.18 13.99
C ILE A 265 -30.42 -4.58 14.59
N TRP A 266 -31.55 -5.26 14.46
CA TRP A 266 -31.70 -6.67 14.81
C TRP A 266 -31.70 -7.51 13.54
N ILE A 267 -30.79 -8.48 13.46
CA ILE A 267 -30.69 -9.38 12.32
C ILE A 267 -30.67 -10.83 12.81
N GLY A 268 -31.60 -11.62 12.31
CA GLY A 268 -31.61 -13.06 12.39
C GLY A 268 -31.35 -13.67 11.02
N TYR A 269 -30.46 -14.65 10.94
CA TYR A 269 -30.18 -15.35 9.68
C TYR A 269 -29.80 -16.81 9.90
N ALA A 270 -30.01 -17.63 8.88
CA ALA A 270 -29.58 -19.01 8.82
C ALA A 270 -28.15 -19.06 8.27
N ALA A 271 -27.17 -19.29 9.15
CA ALA A 271 -25.78 -19.48 8.78
C ALA A 271 -25.57 -20.89 8.20
N VAL A 272 -24.69 -20.99 7.22
CA VAL A 272 -24.28 -22.25 6.60
C VAL A 272 -22.75 -22.35 6.59
N ASP A 273 -22.23 -23.58 6.73
CA ASP A 273 -20.78 -23.80 6.83
C ASP A 273 -20.06 -23.68 5.48
N ASP A 274 -20.69 -24.17 4.40
CA ASP A 274 -20.08 -24.19 3.06
C ASP A 274 -21.04 -23.67 1.99
N MET A 275 -20.85 -22.44 1.56
CA MET A 275 -21.66 -21.79 0.50
C MET A 275 -21.47 -22.40 -0.90
N THR A 276 -20.50 -23.29 -1.12
CA THR A 276 -20.21 -23.86 -2.45
C THR A 276 -21.06 -25.08 -2.79
N ARG A 277 -21.56 -25.78 -1.77
CA ARG A 277 -22.50 -26.89 -1.94
C ARG A 277 -23.93 -26.39 -2.02
N LYS A 278 -24.82 -27.20 -2.61
CA LYS A 278 -26.25 -26.94 -2.61
C LYS A 278 -26.83 -27.37 -1.26
N HIS A 279 -27.47 -26.45 -0.56
CA HIS A 279 -28.17 -26.72 0.70
C HIS A 279 -29.60 -27.18 0.47
N ALA A 280 -30.20 -27.73 1.52
CA ALA A 280 -31.56 -28.22 1.48
C ALA A 280 -32.57 -27.09 1.18
N ASP A 281 -33.43 -27.29 0.17
CA ASP A 281 -34.40 -26.27 -0.27
C ASP A 281 -35.72 -26.32 0.53
N ASN A 282 -35.97 -27.39 1.28
CA ASN A 282 -37.18 -27.58 2.07
C ASN A 282 -36.98 -28.52 3.28
N SER A 283 -37.89 -28.41 4.26
CA SER A 283 -37.90 -29.20 5.50
C SER A 283 -38.10 -30.70 5.33
N ASN A 284 -38.50 -31.17 4.14
CA ASN A 284 -38.68 -32.59 3.87
C ASN A 284 -37.35 -33.28 3.51
N GLN A 285 -36.29 -32.51 3.24
CA GLN A 285 -34.97 -33.05 2.92
C GLN A 285 -34.21 -33.40 4.21
N PRO A 286 -33.53 -34.55 4.26
CA PRO A 286 -32.89 -35.05 5.48
C PRO A 286 -31.73 -34.19 5.98
N GLU A 287 -31.22 -33.29 5.13
CA GLU A 287 -30.11 -32.38 5.45
C GLU A 287 -30.59 -31.04 6.01
N TRP A 288 -31.89 -30.74 5.98
CA TRP A 288 -32.45 -29.44 6.40
C TRP A 288 -32.03 -29.02 7.81
N ASP A 289 -32.17 -29.90 8.80
CA ASP A 289 -31.83 -29.59 10.18
C ASP A 289 -30.32 -29.48 10.42
N LYS A 290 -29.49 -29.98 9.49
CA LYS A 290 -28.02 -29.98 9.59
C LYS A 290 -27.37 -28.87 8.80
N ASP A 291 -28.01 -28.43 7.72
CA ASP A 291 -27.46 -27.44 6.80
C ASP A 291 -27.48 -26.03 7.37
N TYR A 292 -28.43 -25.74 8.25
CA TYR A 292 -28.70 -24.39 8.74
C TYR A 292 -28.49 -24.25 10.24
N THR A 293 -27.70 -23.25 10.62
CA THR A 293 -27.52 -22.81 12.01
C THR A 293 -28.14 -21.43 12.19
N PRO A 294 -29.24 -21.28 12.96
CA PRO A 294 -29.84 -19.97 13.18
C PRO A 294 -28.94 -19.10 14.05
N VAL A 295 -28.76 -17.84 13.68
CA VAL A 295 -27.93 -16.85 14.38
C VAL A 295 -28.70 -15.55 14.50
N ILE A 296 -28.66 -14.93 15.70
CA ILE A 296 -29.21 -13.59 15.93
C ILE A 296 -28.10 -12.69 16.46
N PHE A 297 -27.97 -11.50 15.86
CA PHE A 297 -27.09 -10.45 16.36
C PHE A 297 -27.80 -9.09 16.34
N ALA A 298 -27.32 -8.18 17.18
CA ALA A 298 -27.81 -6.81 17.25
C ALA A 298 -26.66 -5.82 17.13
N CYS A 299 -26.93 -4.66 16.53
CA CYS A 299 -25.94 -3.58 16.40
C CYS A 299 -26.47 -2.25 16.93
N GLN A 300 -25.68 -1.62 17.82
CA GLN A 300 -25.96 -0.28 18.34
C GLN A 300 -25.17 0.77 17.58
N HIS A 301 -25.84 1.86 17.21
CA HIS A 301 -25.21 3.01 16.59
C HIS A 301 -24.47 3.87 17.63
N ARG A 302 -23.15 4.01 17.50
CA ARG A 302 -22.25 4.68 18.45
C ARG A 302 -21.28 5.63 17.75
N GLU A 303 -20.88 6.68 18.44
CA GLU A 303 -19.74 7.49 18.01
C GLU A 303 -18.47 6.64 18.16
N THR A 304 -17.63 6.61 17.13
CA THR A 304 -16.50 5.69 17.03
C THR A 304 -15.28 6.44 16.54
N ASN A 305 -14.15 6.25 17.24
CA ASN A 305 -12.86 6.77 16.81
C ASN A 305 -12.17 5.70 15.94
N TYR A 306 -11.99 6.03 14.66
CA TYR A 306 -11.42 5.13 13.66
C TYR A 306 -9.95 5.44 13.39
N THR A 307 -9.17 4.38 13.20
CA THR A 307 -7.84 4.47 12.58
C THR A 307 -7.81 3.65 11.31
N VAL A 308 -7.67 4.33 10.18
CA VAL A 308 -7.79 3.71 8.85
C VAL A 308 -6.50 3.88 8.09
N ASN A 309 -5.93 2.76 7.63
CA ASN A 309 -4.81 2.77 6.70
C ASN A 309 -5.34 2.78 5.27
N LEU A 310 -5.01 3.82 4.51
CA LEU A 310 -5.33 3.97 3.10
C LEU A 310 -4.12 3.60 2.28
N ASN A 311 -4.30 2.68 1.33
CA ASN A 311 -3.27 2.23 0.41
C ASN A 311 -3.68 2.57 -1.02
N TYR A 312 -2.82 3.29 -1.72
CA TYR A 312 -2.96 3.67 -3.11
C TYR A 312 -1.93 2.89 -3.92
N THR A 313 -2.40 1.87 -4.64
CA THR A 313 -1.53 0.99 -5.43
C THR A 313 -2.06 0.86 -6.85
N GLY A 314 -1.24 1.15 -7.85
CA GLY A 314 -1.61 1.00 -9.26
C GLY A 314 -2.83 1.82 -9.69
N GLY A 315 -3.05 2.98 -9.06
CA GLY A 315 -4.21 3.84 -9.34
C GLY A 315 -5.51 3.46 -8.61
N TYR A 316 -5.46 2.48 -7.69
CA TYR A 316 -6.61 2.09 -6.88
C TYR A 316 -6.39 2.37 -5.40
N GLN A 317 -7.40 2.91 -4.75
CA GLN A 317 -7.50 3.09 -3.31
C GLN A 317 -8.10 1.82 -2.71
N THR A 318 -7.36 1.24 -1.77
CA THR A 318 -7.85 0.22 -0.83
C THR A 318 -7.69 0.76 0.58
N TYR A 319 -8.45 0.21 1.53
CA TYR A 319 -8.34 0.64 2.91
C TYR A 319 -8.40 -0.56 3.84
N ASN A 320 -7.87 -0.37 5.04
CA ASN A 320 -8.00 -1.32 6.14
C ASN A 320 -8.22 -0.55 7.45
N VAL A 321 -9.32 -0.86 8.13
CA VAL A 321 -9.63 -0.28 9.45
C VAL A 321 -8.86 -1.07 10.52
N THR A 322 -7.81 -0.45 11.05
CA THR A 322 -6.90 -1.08 12.02
C THR A 322 -7.41 -1.02 13.45
N ASN A 323 -8.20 0.02 13.79
CA ASN A 323 -8.75 0.20 15.13
C ASN A 323 -10.13 0.85 15.08
N ARG A 324 -11.03 0.39 15.96
CA ARG A 324 -12.39 0.88 16.20
C ARG A 324 -12.55 1.07 17.69
N ASN A 325 -12.50 2.31 18.16
CA ASN A 325 -12.76 2.61 19.56
C ASN A 325 -14.16 3.20 19.70
N TYR A 326 -15.12 2.37 20.14
CA TYR A 326 -16.50 2.76 20.36
C TYR A 326 -16.61 3.64 21.61
N LEU A 327 -17.12 4.86 21.43
CA LEU A 327 -17.31 5.85 22.49
C LEU A 327 -18.75 5.73 23.02
N THR A 328 -19.53 6.80 22.91
CA THR A 328 -20.91 6.89 23.42
C THR A 328 -21.94 6.50 22.37
N LYS A 329 -23.16 6.17 22.81
CA LYS A 329 -24.31 6.07 21.91
C LYS A 329 -24.58 7.44 21.27
N ILE A 330 -25.06 7.44 20.04
CA ILE A 330 -25.40 8.68 19.33
C ILE A 330 -26.60 9.38 19.98
N ILE A 331 -27.60 8.60 20.42
CA ILE A 331 -28.70 9.04 21.27
C ILE A 331 -28.82 7.99 22.38
N ASP A 332 -28.59 8.38 23.63
CA ASP A 332 -28.60 7.45 24.78
C ASP A 332 -30.00 7.31 25.38
N THR A 333 -30.90 6.77 24.57
CA THR A 333 -32.28 6.49 24.97
C THR A 333 -32.63 5.03 24.66
N THR A 334 -33.62 4.52 25.37
CA THR A 334 -34.17 3.19 25.16
C THR A 334 -35.59 3.32 24.62
N TYR A 335 -35.84 2.71 23.46
CA TYR A 335 -37.16 2.68 22.85
C TYR A 335 -38.17 1.96 23.76
N ALA A 336 -39.30 2.63 24.02
CA ALA A 336 -40.45 2.05 24.68
C ALA A 336 -41.50 1.69 23.62
N HIS A 337 -42.06 0.48 23.67
CA HIS A 337 -43.08 -0.02 22.75
C HIS A 337 -44.46 0.69 22.87
N ASN A 338 -44.50 1.86 23.50
CA ASN A 338 -45.71 2.65 23.70
C ASN A 338 -45.81 3.74 22.64
N ASN A 339 -47.01 3.94 22.11
CA ASN A 339 -47.27 5.01 21.15
C ASN A 339 -47.38 6.35 21.87
N SER A 340 -46.54 7.31 21.45
CA SER A 340 -46.68 8.72 21.82
C SER A 340 -47.93 9.30 21.15
N ASN A 341 -48.58 10.24 21.84
CA ASN A 341 -49.64 11.09 21.30
C ASN A 341 -49.35 12.55 21.67
N ASP A 342 -48.19 13.04 21.23
CA ASP A 342 -47.66 14.37 21.53
C ASP A 342 -47.96 15.41 20.44
N GLY A 343 -48.82 15.07 19.48
CA GLY A 343 -49.17 15.93 18.35
C GLY A 343 -48.21 15.86 17.17
N THR A 344 -47.18 15.00 17.22
CA THR A 344 -46.37 14.64 16.06
C THR A 344 -46.89 13.35 15.41
N GLU A 345 -46.59 13.16 14.12
CA GLU A 345 -46.81 11.88 13.44
C GLU A 345 -45.86 10.78 13.95
N ASP A 346 -44.82 11.18 14.68
CA ASP A 346 -43.87 10.30 15.33
C ASP A 346 -44.42 9.73 16.64
N LYS A 347 -44.93 8.50 16.55
CA LYS A 347 -45.47 7.76 17.70
C LYS A 347 -44.38 7.16 18.59
N THR A 348 -43.11 7.46 18.34
CA THR A 348 -42.00 6.90 19.12
C THR A 348 -41.95 7.48 20.53
N THR A 349 -41.89 6.61 21.53
CA THR A 349 -41.61 6.96 22.92
C THR A 349 -40.29 6.34 23.33
N ALA A 350 -39.44 7.07 24.04
CA ALA A 350 -38.17 6.56 24.53
C ALA A 350 -37.82 7.17 25.89
N THR A 351 -36.94 6.51 26.63
CA THR A 351 -36.53 6.94 27.98
C THR A 351 -35.01 6.88 28.15
N PRO A 352 -34.40 7.85 28.85
CA PRO A 352 -35.03 9.05 29.42
C PRO A 352 -35.27 10.14 28.35
N ASP A 353 -36.23 11.05 28.59
CA ASP A 353 -36.69 12.09 27.65
C ASP A 353 -35.76 13.31 27.59
N ASP A 354 -34.99 13.55 28.65
CA ASP A 354 -33.96 14.58 28.74
C ASP A 354 -32.78 14.37 27.76
N HIS A 355 -32.59 13.13 27.29
CA HIS A 355 -31.57 12.76 26.32
C HIS A 355 -32.01 12.95 24.85
N TYR A 356 -33.24 13.44 24.61
CA TYR A 356 -33.68 13.75 23.25
C TYR A 356 -32.88 14.90 22.65
N ILE A 357 -32.58 14.80 21.36
CA ILE A 357 -31.84 15.84 20.65
C ILE A 357 -32.83 16.74 19.93
N PHE A 358 -33.03 17.94 20.45
CA PHE A 358 -34.01 18.91 19.95
C PHE A 358 -33.39 19.92 18.97
N PRO A 359 -34.12 20.31 17.91
CA PRO A 359 -33.67 21.34 16.98
C PRO A 359 -33.70 22.76 17.58
N ARG A 360 -34.44 22.98 18.66
CA ARG A 360 -34.67 24.31 19.28
C ARG A 360 -33.59 24.75 20.25
N SER A 361 -33.09 23.83 21.09
CA SER A 361 -32.19 24.15 22.21
C SER A 361 -30.72 24.15 21.79
N ASP A 362 -30.28 23.11 21.08
CA ASP A 362 -28.90 22.94 20.62
C ASP A 362 -28.87 22.50 19.16
N TYR A 363 -29.02 23.49 18.28
CA TYR A 363 -29.01 23.26 16.84
C TYR A 363 -27.65 22.72 16.35
N ALA A 364 -26.54 23.07 17.01
CA ALA A 364 -25.21 22.61 16.62
C ALA A 364 -25.08 21.09 16.83
N THR A 365 -25.43 20.59 18.02
CA THR A 365 -25.44 19.15 18.27
C THR A 365 -26.47 18.45 17.38
N TYR A 366 -27.66 19.03 17.23
CA TYR A 366 -28.71 18.51 16.35
C TYR A 366 -28.22 18.27 14.93
N ARG A 367 -27.51 19.22 14.32
CA ARG A 367 -26.94 19.11 12.95
C ARG A 367 -25.97 17.94 12.81
N ARG A 368 -25.09 17.76 13.79
CA ARG A 368 -24.10 16.66 13.79
C ARG A 368 -24.78 15.31 13.93
N VAL A 369 -25.70 15.18 14.89
CA VAL A 369 -26.46 13.95 15.13
C VAL A 369 -27.37 13.62 13.93
N ALA A 370 -27.99 14.63 13.31
CA ALA A 370 -28.77 14.46 12.09
C ALA A 370 -27.96 13.87 10.92
N ALA A 371 -26.68 14.25 10.79
CA ALA A 371 -25.78 13.66 9.80
C ALA A 371 -25.46 12.18 10.11
N TYR A 372 -25.26 11.84 11.39
CA TYR A 372 -25.12 10.45 11.83
C TYR A 372 -26.39 9.65 11.55
N HIS A 373 -27.55 10.19 11.92
CA HIS A 373 -28.85 9.61 11.65
C HIS A 373 -29.05 9.34 10.14
N SER A 374 -28.69 10.28 9.27
CA SER A 374 -28.79 10.10 7.82
C SER A 374 -27.94 8.94 7.29
N LEU A 375 -26.71 8.76 7.79
CA LEU A 375 -25.87 7.61 7.44
C LEU A 375 -26.46 6.30 7.96
N GLY A 376 -26.87 6.29 9.24
CA GLY A 376 -27.49 5.15 9.88
C GLY A 376 -28.75 4.70 9.15
N LYS A 377 -29.62 5.66 8.80
CA LYS A 377 -30.88 5.42 8.07
C LYS A 377 -30.64 4.74 6.73
N LYS A 378 -29.63 5.14 5.95
CA LYS A 378 -29.32 4.49 4.67
C LYS A 378 -28.96 3.01 4.82
N LEU A 379 -28.17 2.67 5.84
CA LEU A 379 -27.87 1.28 6.13
C LEU A 379 -29.12 0.52 6.62
N ARG A 380 -29.91 1.13 7.52
CA ARG A 380 -31.13 0.50 8.07
C ARG A 380 -32.18 0.24 6.99
N ASP A 381 -32.37 1.17 6.07
CA ASP A 381 -33.27 1.05 4.92
C ASP A 381 -32.82 -0.06 3.95
N LEU A 382 -31.50 -0.27 3.78
CA LEU A 382 -30.95 -1.39 3.00
C LEU A 382 -31.20 -2.73 3.68
N LEU A 383 -30.88 -2.81 4.98
CA LEU A 383 -30.93 -4.05 5.75
C LEU A 383 -32.36 -4.50 6.07
N SER A 384 -33.31 -3.57 6.10
CA SER A 384 -34.73 -3.86 6.34
C SER A 384 -35.25 -4.85 5.31
N GLY A 385 -35.81 -5.96 5.80
CA GLY A 385 -36.33 -6.99 4.92
C GLY A 385 -36.36 -8.38 5.53
N THR A 386 -36.86 -9.31 4.73
CA THR A 386 -36.97 -10.73 5.09
C THR A 386 -36.74 -11.60 3.87
N VAL A 387 -36.13 -12.78 4.03
CA VAL A 387 -36.00 -13.83 3.02
C VAL A 387 -36.55 -15.13 3.60
N LYS A 388 -37.38 -15.84 2.84
CA LYS A 388 -38.09 -17.05 3.30
C LYS A 388 -37.89 -18.24 2.38
N PHE A 389 -38.03 -19.44 2.95
CA PHE A 389 -38.20 -20.72 2.25
C PHE A 389 -39.59 -21.35 2.47
N PRO A 390 -40.04 -22.30 1.62
CA PRO A 390 -39.40 -22.80 0.38
C PRO A 390 -39.62 -21.88 -0.83
N GLY A 391 -38.60 -21.80 -1.69
CA GLY A 391 -38.52 -20.82 -2.78
C GLY A 391 -38.20 -19.41 -2.24
N PRO A 392 -37.03 -18.82 -2.54
CA PRO A 392 -36.63 -17.58 -1.91
C PRO A 392 -37.59 -16.44 -2.26
N ILE A 393 -38.44 -16.08 -1.30
CA ILE A 393 -39.30 -14.91 -1.37
C ILE A 393 -38.65 -13.85 -0.49
N ALA A 394 -37.95 -12.90 -1.11
CA ALA A 394 -37.44 -11.77 -0.38
C ALA A 394 -38.41 -10.58 -0.44
N LYS A 395 -38.31 -9.76 0.60
CA LYS A 395 -38.95 -8.45 0.70
C LYS A 395 -37.92 -7.48 1.25
N GLY A 396 -37.88 -6.28 0.67
CA GLY A 396 -36.96 -5.21 1.09
C GLY A 396 -35.76 -5.06 0.17
N ASN A 397 -34.87 -4.13 0.51
CA ASN A 397 -33.74 -3.74 -0.33
C ASN A 397 -32.48 -4.60 -0.11
N ILE A 398 -32.50 -5.54 0.83
CA ILE A 398 -31.35 -6.38 1.14
C ILE A 398 -30.85 -7.20 -0.06
N GLU A 399 -31.75 -7.56 -0.99
CA GLU A 399 -31.39 -8.29 -2.23
C GLU A 399 -30.54 -7.47 -3.21
N THR A 400 -30.61 -6.15 -3.15
CA THR A 400 -29.78 -5.29 -4.00
C THR A 400 -28.34 -5.21 -3.49
N SER A 401 -28.08 -5.70 -2.27
CA SER A 401 -26.76 -5.70 -1.65
C SER A 401 -25.94 -6.94 -2.00
N LYS A 402 -24.65 -6.93 -1.61
CA LYS A 402 -23.76 -8.10 -1.63
C LYS A 402 -23.77 -8.91 -0.33
N LEU A 403 -24.71 -8.64 0.59
CA LEU A 403 -24.83 -9.35 1.86
C LEU A 403 -25.64 -10.65 1.75
N ILE A 404 -26.39 -10.82 0.67
CA ILE A 404 -27.12 -12.05 0.34
C ILE A 404 -26.54 -12.63 -0.95
N ASP A 405 -26.15 -13.90 -0.93
CA ASP A 405 -25.72 -14.62 -2.11
C ASP A 405 -26.92 -14.87 -3.03
N GLN A 406 -26.81 -14.44 -4.29
CA GLN A 406 -27.91 -14.51 -5.26
C GLN A 406 -28.19 -15.92 -5.78
N ARG A 407 -27.30 -16.90 -5.56
CA ARG A 407 -27.48 -18.26 -6.10
C ARG A 407 -28.43 -19.08 -5.22
N GLN A 408 -28.36 -18.89 -3.91
CA GLN A 408 -29.16 -19.63 -2.93
C GLN A 408 -30.02 -18.72 -2.03
N SER A 409 -29.90 -17.39 -2.17
CA SER A 409 -30.60 -16.39 -1.34
C SER A 409 -30.31 -16.56 0.15
N LEU A 410 -29.07 -16.88 0.48
CA LEU A 410 -28.56 -17.06 1.84
C LEU A 410 -27.61 -15.91 2.18
N ALA A 411 -27.53 -15.56 3.47
CA ALA A 411 -26.59 -14.55 3.93
C ALA A 411 -25.12 -14.97 3.70
N VAL A 412 -24.27 -13.99 3.45
CA VAL A 412 -22.82 -14.22 3.35
C VAL A 412 -22.25 -14.75 4.67
N PRO A 413 -21.15 -15.52 4.63
CA PRO A 413 -20.44 -15.94 5.83
C PRO A 413 -20.05 -14.73 6.70
N ASN A 414 -20.15 -14.88 8.02
CA ASN A 414 -19.86 -13.82 9.00
C ASN A 414 -20.62 -12.51 8.71
N LEU A 415 -21.94 -12.62 8.47
CA LEU A 415 -22.81 -11.48 8.12
C LEU A 415 -22.64 -10.28 9.06
N LYS A 416 -22.46 -10.51 10.37
CA LYS A 416 -22.21 -9.46 11.37
C LYS A 416 -21.01 -8.56 10.99
N ASP A 417 -19.89 -9.16 10.62
CA ASP A 417 -18.68 -8.44 10.25
C ASP A 417 -18.84 -7.79 8.85
N ALA A 418 -19.54 -8.48 7.93
CA ALA A 418 -19.86 -7.92 6.62
C ALA A 418 -20.75 -6.68 6.69
N VAL A 419 -21.74 -6.63 7.60
CA VAL A 419 -22.58 -5.44 7.83
C VAL A 419 -21.74 -4.28 8.38
N THR A 420 -20.85 -4.57 9.33
CA THR A 420 -19.95 -3.55 9.90
C THR A 420 -19.01 -2.99 8.82
N HIS A 421 -18.41 -3.87 8.01
CA HIS A 421 -17.54 -3.49 6.91
C HIS A 421 -18.29 -2.70 5.83
N LEU A 422 -19.53 -3.06 5.50
CA LEU A 422 -20.32 -2.32 4.51
C LEU A 422 -20.61 -0.89 4.97
N TYR A 423 -20.80 -0.67 6.27
CA TYR A 423 -20.94 0.67 6.82
C TYR A 423 -19.62 1.46 6.76
N GLU A 424 -18.49 0.80 6.96
CA GLU A 424 -17.17 1.40 6.78
C GLU A 424 -16.90 1.75 5.32
N ASP A 425 -17.31 0.88 4.38
CA ASP A 425 -17.25 1.16 2.95
C ASP A 425 -18.02 2.45 2.64
N LEU A 426 -19.19 2.66 3.24
CA LEU A 426 -19.97 3.89 3.12
C LEU A 426 -19.21 5.11 3.66
N LEU A 427 -18.64 5.01 4.86
CA LEU A 427 -17.87 6.11 5.47
C LEU A 427 -16.66 6.51 4.62
N ILE A 428 -15.85 5.54 4.19
CA ILE A 428 -14.68 5.80 3.35
C ILE A 428 -15.09 6.38 1.99
N SER A 429 -16.24 5.96 1.46
CA SER A 429 -16.77 6.48 0.20
C SER A 429 -17.19 7.94 0.27
N LEU A 430 -17.40 8.52 1.46
CA LEU A 430 -17.64 9.96 1.58
C LEU A 430 -16.43 10.77 1.08
N LEU A 431 -15.22 10.23 1.19
CA LEU A 431 -13.99 10.87 0.65
C LEU A 431 -13.99 10.95 -0.89
N SER A 432 -14.87 10.21 -1.58
CA SER A 432 -15.01 10.30 -3.03
C SER A 432 -15.52 11.67 -3.50
N ASN A 433 -16.30 12.36 -2.66
CA ASN A 433 -16.87 13.67 -2.98
C ASN A 433 -16.38 14.74 -1.99
N PRO A 434 -15.35 15.52 -2.36
CA PRO A 434 -14.75 16.48 -1.45
C PRO A 434 -15.57 17.78 -1.28
N GLN A 435 -16.73 17.91 -1.96
CA GLN A 435 -17.71 18.96 -1.67
C GLN A 435 -18.56 18.66 -0.44
N LEU A 436 -18.56 17.43 0.07
CA LEU A 436 -19.30 17.11 1.29
C LEU A 436 -18.71 17.89 2.48
N LEU A 437 -19.57 18.48 3.31
CA LEU A 437 -19.13 19.24 4.48
C LEU A 437 -18.31 18.39 5.45
N VAL A 438 -18.63 17.11 5.56
CA VAL A 438 -17.91 16.19 6.43
C VAL A 438 -16.48 15.89 5.96
N VAL A 439 -16.08 16.29 4.75
CA VAL A 439 -14.74 16.03 4.22
C VAL A 439 -13.81 17.21 4.48
N SER A 440 -12.68 16.93 5.12
CA SER A 440 -11.71 17.90 5.60
C SER A 440 -10.28 17.50 5.23
N TRP A 441 -9.32 18.41 5.37
CA TRP A 441 -7.92 18.07 5.20
C TRP A 441 -7.41 17.20 6.36
N ALA A 442 -6.63 16.17 6.09
CA ALA A 442 -6.07 15.33 7.15
C ALA A 442 -5.03 16.09 8.01
N ALA A 443 -4.31 17.04 7.41
CA ALA A 443 -3.38 17.92 8.11
C ALA A 443 -4.08 18.88 9.09
N ASN A 444 -5.28 19.36 8.74
CA ASN A 444 -6.12 20.20 9.59
C ASN A 444 -7.60 19.86 9.40
N SER A 445 -8.14 19.01 10.28
CA SER A 445 -9.52 18.51 10.16
C SER A 445 -10.60 19.59 10.35
N SER A 446 -10.25 20.76 10.90
CA SER A 446 -11.19 21.88 11.05
C SER A 446 -11.43 22.64 9.74
N GLU A 447 -10.59 22.45 8.73
CA GLU A 447 -10.73 23.08 7.43
C GLU A 447 -11.38 22.14 6.41
N LEU A 448 -12.37 22.66 5.68
CA LEU A 448 -13.01 21.96 4.58
C LEU A 448 -12.01 21.77 3.43
N SER A 449 -12.02 20.57 2.82
CA SER A 449 -11.10 20.33 1.71
C SER A 449 -11.54 21.00 0.41
N GLY A 450 -12.84 20.94 0.10
CA GLY A 450 -13.37 21.38 -1.19
C GLY A 450 -12.79 20.62 -2.39
N ILE A 451 -13.13 21.06 -3.60
CA ILE A 451 -12.66 20.43 -4.85
C ILE A 451 -11.21 20.76 -5.19
N GLY A 452 -10.58 21.71 -4.48
CA GLY A 452 -9.22 22.13 -4.71
C GLY A 452 -8.19 21.01 -4.52
N LEU A 453 -7.05 21.16 -5.19
CA LEU A 453 -5.85 20.37 -4.92
C LEU A 453 -5.14 20.94 -3.69
N GLY A 454 -4.62 20.07 -2.84
CA GLY A 454 -3.90 20.48 -1.64
C GLY A 454 -2.49 20.98 -1.96
N GLY A 455 -2.03 21.99 -1.21
CA GLY A 455 -0.68 22.55 -1.31
C GLY A 455 0.27 22.11 -0.18
N GLU A 456 1.26 22.95 0.11
CA GLU A 456 2.24 22.80 1.19
C GLU A 456 1.55 22.66 2.57
N GLU A 457 0.51 23.45 2.81
CA GLU A 457 -0.27 23.51 4.04
C GLU A 457 -1.09 22.23 4.31
N THR A 458 -1.32 21.41 3.28
CA THR A 458 -2.11 20.16 3.39
C THR A 458 -1.25 18.91 3.48
N ARG A 459 0.08 19.07 3.61
CA ARG A 459 1.02 17.95 3.68
C ARG A 459 0.75 17.09 4.91
N TYR A 460 0.58 15.80 4.68
CA TYR A 460 0.26 14.82 5.70
C TYR A 460 1.18 13.60 5.59
N ALA A 461 1.48 12.96 6.72
CA ALA A 461 2.42 11.84 6.77
C ALA A 461 1.99 10.69 5.84
N CYS A 462 2.91 10.21 4.99
CA CYS A 462 2.68 9.10 4.09
C CYS A 462 3.96 8.32 3.82
N ILE A 463 3.81 7.06 3.42
CA ILE A 463 4.90 6.21 2.95
C ILE A 463 4.72 6.09 1.44
N ARG A 464 5.62 6.69 0.67
CA ARG A 464 5.65 6.54 -0.79
C ARG A 464 6.50 5.35 -1.16
N GLN A 465 6.00 4.56 -2.11
CA GLN A 465 6.71 3.41 -2.64
C GLN A 465 6.70 3.42 -4.16
N ARG A 466 7.81 2.97 -4.75
CA ARG A 466 7.91 2.77 -6.19
C ARG A 466 8.59 1.45 -6.46
N THR A 467 7.94 0.64 -7.28
CA THR A 467 8.53 -0.58 -7.82
C THR A 467 9.47 -0.22 -8.96
N GLY A 468 10.69 -0.73 -8.91
CA GLY A 468 11.70 -0.46 -9.92
C GLY A 468 12.73 -1.56 -10.01
N ASN A 469 13.48 -1.56 -11.10
CA ASN A 469 14.65 -2.40 -11.26
C ASN A 469 15.85 -1.67 -10.67
N PHE A 470 16.47 -2.27 -9.66
CA PHE A 470 17.64 -1.70 -8.99
C PHE A 470 18.89 -2.47 -9.40
N PHE A 471 19.94 -1.71 -9.68
CA PHE A 471 21.26 -2.25 -9.95
C PHE A 471 21.97 -2.49 -8.63
N VAL A 472 22.17 -3.76 -8.27
CA VAL A 472 22.86 -4.17 -7.05
C VAL A 472 24.20 -4.78 -7.45
N TYR A 473 25.28 -4.19 -6.95
CA TYR A 473 26.62 -4.73 -7.12
C TYR A 473 26.91 -5.76 -6.03
N GLN A 474 27.40 -6.94 -6.42
CA GLN A 474 27.97 -7.90 -5.49
C GLN A 474 29.36 -7.45 -5.04
N TRP A 475 29.40 -6.51 -4.10
CA TRP A 475 30.63 -5.91 -3.56
C TRP A 475 31.67 -6.95 -3.12
N GLN A 476 31.25 -8.06 -2.52
CA GLN A 476 32.15 -9.12 -2.04
C GLN A 476 32.96 -9.75 -3.19
N VAL A 477 32.30 -10.05 -4.30
CA VAL A 477 32.95 -10.63 -5.49
C VAL A 477 33.86 -9.59 -6.15
N LEU A 478 33.38 -8.35 -6.26
CA LEU A 478 34.13 -7.26 -6.84
C LEU A 478 35.45 -7.02 -6.07
N VAL A 479 35.39 -6.92 -4.74
CA VAL A 479 36.57 -6.77 -3.88
C VAL A 479 37.49 -7.98 -3.99
N ALA A 480 36.96 -9.20 -3.94
CA ALA A 480 37.78 -10.41 -4.03
C ALA A 480 38.59 -10.47 -5.35
N VAL A 481 37.94 -10.17 -6.48
CA VAL A 481 38.58 -10.20 -7.80
C VAL A 481 39.62 -9.08 -7.93
N TYR A 482 39.31 -7.85 -7.50
CA TYR A 482 40.26 -6.73 -7.56
C TYR A 482 41.44 -6.92 -6.60
N THR A 483 41.21 -7.38 -5.37
CA THR A 483 42.28 -7.62 -4.39
C THR A 483 43.21 -8.74 -4.82
N ALA A 484 42.68 -9.86 -5.33
CA ALA A 484 43.49 -10.94 -5.87
C ALA A 484 44.33 -10.49 -7.08
N SER A 485 43.72 -9.77 -8.02
CA SER A 485 44.41 -9.24 -9.21
C SER A 485 45.51 -8.24 -8.84
N PHE A 486 45.22 -7.33 -7.90
CA PHE A 486 46.18 -6.36 -7.40
C PHE A 486 47.36 -7.05 -6.69
N PHE A 487 47.09 -8.08 -5.87
CA PHE A 487 48.13 -8.83 -5.19
C PHE A 487 49.06 -9.56 -6.19
N ILE A 488 48.50 -10.24 -7.19
CA ILE A 488 49.28 -10.91 -8.24
C ILE A 488 50.14 -9.90 -9.01
N ALA A 489 49.56 -8.75 -9.38
CA ALA A 489 50.29 -7.69 -10.06
C ALA A 489 51.44 -7.14 -9.19
N CYS A 490 51.21 -6.88 -7.90
CA CYS A 490 52.22 -6.38 -6.97
C CYS A 490 53.38 -7.37 -6.81
N VAL A 491 53.09 -8.67 -6.62
CA VAL A 491 54.12 -9.71 -6.51
C VAL A 491 54.93 -9.82 -7.81
N GLY A 492 54.26 -9.79 -8.97
CA GLY A 492 54.92 -9.81 -10.27
C GLY A 492 55.87 -8.62 -10.47
N VAL A 493 55.42 -7.41 -10.13
CA VAL A 493 56.23 -6.19 -10.24
C VAL A 493 57.40 -6.22 -9.26
N ALA A 494 57.16 -6.54 -7.98
CA ALA A 494 58.22 -6.62 -6.97
C ALA A 494 59.30 -7.63 -7.34
N TYR A 495 58.89 -8.80 -7.85
CA TYR A 495 59.84 -9.84 -8.28
C TYR A 495 60.59 -9.44 -9.56
N GLY A 496 59.93 -8.74 -10.48
CA GLY A 496 60.58 -8.14 -11.65
C GLY A 496 61.65 -7.12 -11.27
N ILE A 497 61.34 -6.23 -10.31
CA ILE A 497 62.30 -5.25 -9.77
C ILE A 497 63.46 -5.95 -9.06
N PHE A 498 63.18 -6.97 -8.24
CA PHE A 498 64.21 -7.75 -7.56
C PHE A 498 65.14 -8.48 -8.55
N ALA A 499 64.59 -9.03 -9.63
CA ALA A 499 65.37 -9.66 -10.68
C ALA A 499 66.30 -8.65 -11.37
N MET A 500 65.81 -7.44 -11.67
CA MET A 500 66.62 -6.37 -12.26
C MET A 500 67.75 -5.90 -11.33
N GLN A 501 67.46 -5.71 -10.04
CA GLN A 501 68.44 -5.25 -9.06
C GLN A 501 69.57 -6.26 -8.81
N ARG A 502 69.26 -7.56 -8.76
CA ARG A 502 70.28 -8.59 -8.53
C ARG A 502 71.17 -8.88 -9.73
N ASP A 503 70.68 -8.61 -10.94
CA ASP A 503 71.44 -8.86 -12.17
C ASP A 503 72.26 -7.63 -12.62
N GLY A 504 72.16 -6.50 -11.89
CA GLY A 504 73.00 -5.31 -12.12
C GLY A 504 72.68 -4.54 -13.40
N ILE A 505 71.48 -4.74 -13.97
CA ILE A 505 71.09 -4.16 -15.25
C ILE A 505 70.07 -3.05 -15.02
N ILE A 506 70.46 -1.82 -15.31
CA ILE A 506 69.61 -0.62 -15.19
C ILE A 506 68.64 -0.50 -16.39
N ASN A 507 69.00 -1.11 -17.53
CA ASN A 507 68.27 -1.02 -18.79
C ASN A 507 67.50 -2.32 -19.16
N GLN A 508 66.46 -2.18 -19.97
CA GLN A 508 65.59 -3.27 -20.38
C GLN A 508 66.35 -4.29 -21.26
N ARG A 509 66.17 -5.60 -21.02
CA ARG A 509 66.64 -6.64 -21.95
C ARG A 509 65.62 -6.79 -23.07
N GLU A 510 65.89 -6.19 -24.21
CA GLU A 510 65.12 -6.41 -25.44
C GLU A 510 65.38 -7.83 -26.00
N MET A 511 64.38 -8.40 -26.68
CA MET A 511 64.45 -9.72 -27.33
C MET A 511 65.33 -9.67 -28.60
N THR A 512 66.59 -9.28 -28.46
CA THR A 512 67.58 -9.26 -29.56
C THR A 512 68.52 -10.45 -29.42
N PHE A 513 69.02 -10.98 -30.55
CA PHE A 513 69.91 -12.15 -30.58
C PHE A 513 71.15 -11.98 -29.68
N SER A 514 71.62 -10.75 -29.52
CA SER A 514 72.70 -10.33 -28.64
C SER A 514 72.42 -10.62 -27.15
N SER A 515 71.17 -10.45 -26.70
CA SER A 515 70.77 -10.71 -25.31
C SER A 515 70.79 -12.21 -24.96
N ILE A 516 70.47 -13.06 -25.93
CA ILE A 516 70.47 -14.53 -25.81
C ILE A 516 71.90 -15.05 -25.63
N ALA A 517 72.85 -14.49 -26.37
CA ALA A 517 74.27 -14.83 -26.29
C ALA A 517 74.91 -14.40 -24.95
N VAL A 518 74.51 -13.24 -24.41
CA VAL A 518 75.00 -12.73 -23.11
C VAL A 518 74.53 -13.60 -21.94
N ALA A 519 73.26 -14.04 -21.97
CA ALA A 519 72.68 -14.85 -20.91
C ALA A 519 73.24 -16.29 -20.85
N THR A 520 73.71 -16.85 -21.97
CA THR A 520 74.14 -18.25 -22.07
C THR A 520 75.65 -18.47 -21.92
N ARG A 521 76.49 -17.43 -22.08
CA ARG A 521 77.96 -17.59 -22.04
C ARG A 521 78.73 -16.77 -20.99
N LYS A 522 78.09 -16.01 -20.10
CA LYS A 522 78.81 -15.17 -19.10
C LYS A 522 79.86 -14.27 -19.77
N VAL A 523 79.50 -13.66 -20.90
CA VAL A 523 80.34 -12.65 -21.56
C VAL A 523 79.96 -11.29 -20.97
N GLU A 524 80.89 -10.66 -20.25
CA GLU A 524 80.72 -9.27 -19.78
C GLU A 524 80.76 -8.33 -20.99
N LEU A 525 79.67 -7.60 -21.20
CA LEU A 525 79.64 -6.42 -22.08
C LEU A 525 79.90 -5.21 -21.19
N ASP A 526 80.94 -4.47 -21.54
CA ASP A 526 81.34 -3.24 -20.86
C ASP A 526 80.19 -2.22 -20.89
N GLN A 527 79.66 -1.88 -19.71
CA GLN A 527 78.68 -0.81 -19.56
C GLN A 527 79.43 0.52 -19.56
N ARG A 528 79.65 1.08 -20.75
CA ARG A 528 79.83 2.52 -20.89
C ARG A 528 78.92 3.02 -21.99
N GLY A 529 77.97 3.86 -21.57
CA GLY A 529 77.08 4.55 -22.47
C GLY A 529 77.87 5.36 -23.50
N ASP A 530 77.27 5.41 -24.69
CA ASP A 530 77.65 6.15 -25.88
C ASP A 530 78.63 5.42 -26.84
N GLY A 531 78.03 4.72 -27.81
CA GLY A 531 78.72 4.09 -28.95
C GLY A 531 78.05 2.78 -29.39
N GLU A 532 77.48 2.73 -30.60
CA GLU A 532 76.95 1.49 -31.18
C GLU A 532 78.05 0.44 -31.37
N THR A 533 78.27 -0.44 -30.40
CA THR A 533 79.07 -1.66 -30.61
C THR A 533 78.25 -2.66 -31.41
N ARG A 534 78.54 -2.79 -32.71
CA ARG A 534 77.94 -3.81 -33.57
C ARG A 534 78.84 -5.04 -33.59
N ILE A 535 78.29 -6.20 -33.21
CA ILE A 535 78.97 -7.48 -33.36
C ILE A 535 78.72 -7.96 -34.80
N ARG A 536 79.78 -8.07 -35.61
CA ARG A 536 79.71 -8.69 -36.94
C ARG A 536 80.30 -10.09 -36.92
N CYS A 537 79.67 -10.96 -37.71
CA CYS A 537 80.04 -12.35 -37.94
C CYS A 537 81.03 -12.41 -39.11
N TRP A 538 82.24 -12.93 -38.86
CA TRP A 538 83.23 -13.18 -39.91
C TRP A 538 83.42 -14.69 -40.09
N PRO A 539 83.36 -15.21 -41.33
CA PRO A 539 83.77 -16.58 -41.60
C PRO A 539 85.30 -16.66 -41.49
N VAL A 540 85.82 -17.47 -40.57
CA VAL A 540 87.27 -17.55 -40.33
C VAL A 540 87.94 -18.61 -41.20
N GLU A 541 87.27 -19.74 -41.47
CA GLU A 541 87.74 -20.72 -42.46
C GLU A 541 86.65 -21.74 -42.81
N GLU A 542 86.63 -22.20 -44.07
CA GLU A 542 85.71 -23.22 -44.55
C GLU A 542 86.47 -24.55 -44.69
N ARG A 543 86.39 -25.42 -43.67
CA ARG A 543 86.84 -26.82 -43.78
C ARG A 543 85.63 -27.75 -43.90
N ARG A 544 85.63 -28.53 -45.00
CA ARG A 544 84.69 -29.60 -45.38
C ARG A 544 83.53 -29.82 -44.40
N GLY A 545 82.43 -29.11 -44.64
CA GLY A 545 81.09 -29.44 -44.11
C GLY A 545 80.59 -28.65 -42.90
N SER A 546 81.40 -27.83 -42.24
CA SER A 546 80.95 -26.95 -41.14
C SER A 546 81.61 -25.58 -41.21
N ARG A 547 80.81 -24.51 -41.22
CA ARG A 547 81.30 -23.12 -41.20
C ARG A 547 81.57 -22.66 -39.78
N LEU A 548 82.82 -22.28 -39.51
CA LEU A 548 83.23 -21.67 -38.25
C LEU A 548 83.16 -20.14 -38.38
N TYR A 549 82.35 -19.51 -37.53
CA TYR A 549 82.20 -18.06 -37.48
C TYR A 549 82.86 -17.51 -36.23
N GLU A 550 83.69 -16.48 -36.39
CA GLU A 550 84.23 -15.69 -35.28
C GLU A 550 83.50 -14.36 -35.22
N PHE A 551 83.12 -13.96 -34.01
CA PHE A 551 82.42 -12.71 -33.75
C PHE A 551 83.40 -11.75 -33.08
N ARG A 552 83.62 -10.57 -33.67
CA ARG A 552 84.43 -9.50 -33.08
C ARG A 552 83.60 -8.25 -32.87
N THR A 553 83.98 -7.50 -31.84
CA THR A 553 83.47 -6.16 -31.52
C THR A 553 84.40 -5.11 -32.11
N GLU A 554 83.88 -4.20 -32.93
CA GLU A 554 84.59 -2.97 -33.33
C GLU A 554 84.14 -1.82 -32.42
N VAL A 555 85.11 -1.01 -31.98
CA VAL A 555 84.88 0.25 -31.28
C VAL A 555 85.22 1.37 -32.28
N HIS A 556 84.25 2.23 -32.57
CA HIS A 556 84.42 3.34 -33.49
C HIS A 556 85.20 4.48 -32.79
N SER A 557 86.38 4.85 -33.31
CA SER A 557 87.11 6.03 -32.83
C SER A 557 86.66 7.25 -33.62
N SER A 558 86.00 8.20 -32.97
CA SER A 558 85.67 9.51 -33.52
C SER A 558 86.93 10.39 -33.60
N SER A 559 87.21 10.94 -34.78
CA SER A 559 88.15 12.04 -35.00
C SER A 559 87.50 13.01 -36.00
N ASP A 560 87.33 14.27 -35.59
CA ASP A 560 86.94 15.39 -36.46
C ASP A 560 85.42 15.55 -36.70
#